data_AF-A0A4Q2Z4S0-F1
#
_entry.id   AF-A0A4Q2Z4S0-F1
#
_cell.length_a   1.000
_cell.length_b   1.000
_cell.length_c   1.000
_cell.angle_alpha   90.00
_cell.angle_beta   90.00
_cell.angle_gamma   90.00
#
_symmetry.space_group_name_H-M   'P 1'
#
loop_
_entity.id
_entity.type
_entity.pdbx_description
1 polymer ?
#
loop_
_entity_poly.entity_id
_entity_poly.type
_entity_poly.pdbx_seq_one_letter_code
_entity_poly.pdbx_strand_id
1 'polypeptide(L)'
;METAAPLVASPVEKASPRKRLLTRHEFMDELRGYSAAMKNPGFSPMEEVLSGWSDEEIIAALEESIKDPARHGVPGDEENVTLFLLQEWMKRDLDSSTRWLTGLDSTMLKGQLAFAVAQAWPPERAAEGLAFRLKNQEMFSSFLVDHGAPLLAKAMDSAMADGPAAVNSVMQLAREHGLDDFKVLPEFPPGFDFQALAAGGELKAAVEKDSGNPVILAWAKQDRDAAYQWTLENAGAGHVHAQLLGRKDGKLSGDIDWAAERYVEMGVGQREEFMKSAGNFLGPSLLEIPYFSAAIKDPALQEELRLQGVQGIFVNRMGAMPTVETLLDELGPPERRLEILENIERQSLPDGVRSAPLDEGRLRTIMGEWTTDQKRIDRIIDHLKQ
;
A
#
# COMPACT_ATOMS: atom_id res chain seq x y z
N MET A 1 5.57 -3.93 -86.25
CA MET A 1 5.40 -3.12 -85.02
C MET A 1 4.50 -3.92 -84.10
N GLU A 2 5.13 -4.79 -83.32
CA GLU A 2 4.46 -5.60 -82.29
C GLU A 2 4.43 -4.79 -80.99
N THR A 3 3.24 -4.52 -80.47
CA THR A 3 3.04 -3.98 -79.12
C THR A 3 2.85 -5.15 -78.16
N ALA A 4 3.88 -5.41 -77.35
CA ALA A 4 3.84 -6.38 -76.26
C ALA A 4 3.04 -5.82 -75.07
N ALA A 5 2.11 -6.62 -74.55
CA ALA A 5 1.35 -6.32 -73.33
C ALA A 5 2.23 -6.49 -72.07
N PRO A 6 2.05 -5.67 -71.03
CA PRO A 6 2.83 -5.80 -69.80
C PRO A 6 2.31 -6.97 -68.95
N LEU A 7 3.25 -7.82 -68.50
CA LEU A 7 3.04 -8.86 -67.50
C LEU A 7 2.64 -8.23 -66.16
N VAL A 8 1.45 -8.60 -65.67
CA VAL A 8 1.00 -8.31 -64.30
C VAL A 8 1.80 -9.21 -63.36
N ALA A 9 2.68 -8.61 -62.55
CA ALA A 9 3.36 -9.32 -61.47
C ALA A 9 2.39 -9.54 -60.31
N SER A 10 2.19 -10.80 -59.92
CA SER A 10 1.46 -11.17 -58.70
C SER A 10 2.11 -10.55 -57.46
N PRO A 11 1.34 -10.19 -56.42
CA PRO A 11 1.91 -9.64 -55.19
C PRO A 11 2.78 -10.69 -54.53
N VAL A 12 4.04 -10.36 -54.28
CA VAL A 12 4.93 -11.17 -53.43
C VAL A 12 4.39 -11.08 -52.01
N GLU A 13 3.78 -12.15 -51.54
CA GLU A 13 3.39 -12.35 -50.15
C GLU A 13 4.67 -12.32 -49.30
N LYS A 14 4.89 -11.22 -48.57
CA LYS A 14 6.01 -11.11 -47.63
C LYS A 14 5.77 -12.09 -46.49
N ALA A 15 6.37 -13.27 -46.58
CA ALA A 15 6.47 -14.19 -45.46
C ALA A 15 7.15 -13.47 -44.28
N SER A 16 6.42 -13.28 -43.19
CA SER A 16 6.99 -12.83 -41.92
C SER A 16 8.15 -13.75 -41.54
N PRO A 17 9.29 -13.22 -41.06
CA PRO A 17 10.42 -14.06 -40.68
C PRO A 17 9.97 -14.99 -39.55
N ARG A 18 10.09 -16.31 -39.76
CA ARG A 18 9.88 -17.31 -38.71
C ARG A 18 10.87 -16.99 -37.59
N LYS A 19 10.37 -16.43 -36.47
CA LYS A 19 11.18 -16.14 -35.29
C LYS A 19 11.81 -17.46 -34.82
N ARG A 20 13.14 -17.47 -34.69
CA ARG A 20 13.92 -18.61 -34.20
C ARG A 20 13.42 -18.99 -32.80
N LEU A 21 13.26 -20.29 -32.53
CA LEU A 21 13.00 -20.78 -31.18
C LEU A 21 14.13 -20.35 -30.24
N LEU A 22 13.77 -19.66 -29.15
CA LEU A 22 14.72 -19.23 -28.12
C LEU A 22 15.19 -20.44 -27.32
N THR A 23 16.48 -20.45 -26.93
CA THR A 23 16.97 -21.41 -25.94
C THR A 23 16.49 -21.02 -24.54
N ARG A 24 16.48 -21.98 -23.60
CA ARG A 24 16.11 -21.74 -22.20
C ARG A 24 16.89 -20.59 -21.56
N HIS A 25 18.18 -20.44 -21.88
CA HIS A 25 19.01 -19.38 -21.29
C HIS A 25 18.66 -18.00 -21.86
N GLU A 26 18.50 -17.90 -23.18
CA GLU A 26 18.10 -16.65 -23.86
C GLU A 26 16.73 -16.17 -23.39
N PHE A 27 15.80 -17.10 -23.19
CA PHE A 27 14.49 -16.83 -22.61
C PHE A 27 14.56 -16.20 -21.21
N MET A 28 15.44 -16.72 -20.34
CA MET A 28 15.58 -16.21 -18.97
C MET A 28 16.26 -14.85 -18.92
N ASP A 29 17.25 -14.60 -19.76
CA ASP A 29 17.91 -13.31 -19.83
C ASP A 29 16.98 -12.23 -20.39
N GLU A 30 16.12 -12.59 -21.33
CA GLU A 30 15.05 -11.73 -21.83
C GLU A 30 14.04 -11.38 -20.71
N LEU A 31 13.56 -12.36 -19.93
CA LEU A 31 12.68 -12.12 -18.77
C LEU A 31 13.31 -11.20 -17.71
N ARG A 32 14.59 -11.37 -17.40
CA ARG A 32 15.31 -10.53 -16.43
C ARG A 32 15.45 -9.09 -16.91
N GLY A 33 15.64 -8.90 -18.23
CA GLY A 33 15.69 -7.58 -18.86
C GLY A 33 14.42 -6.75 -18.66
N TYR A 34 13.28 -7.40 -18.41
CA TYR A 34 11.98 -6.75 -18.23
C TYR A 34 11.58 -6.47 -16.78
N SER A 35 12.46 -6.68 -15.78
CA SER A 35 12.13 -6.51 -14.36
C SER A 35 11.48 -5.16 -14.00
N ALA A 36 11.93 -4.07 -14.64
CA ALA A 36 11.30 -2.75 -14.46
C ALA A 36 9.94 -2.62 -15.17
N ALA A 37 9.81 -3.21 -16.36
CA ALA A 37 8.59 -3.17 -17.17
C ALA A 37 7.48 -4.08 -16.63
N MET A 38 7.84 -5.16 -15.91
CA MET A 38 6.89 -6.04 -15.19
C MET A 38 6.06 -5.31 -14.12
N LYS A 39 6.43 -4.07 -13.77
CA LYS A 39 5.63 -3.21 -12.87
C LYS A 39 4.46 -2.52 -13.59
N ASN A 40 4.46 -2.49 -14.92
CA ASN A 40 3.39 -1.88 -15.70
C ASN A 40 2.18 -2.84 -15.79
N PRO A 41 0.95 -2.36 -15.46
CA PRO A 41 -0.25 -3.17 -15.63
C PRO A 41 -0.40 -3.68 -17.07
N GLY A 42 -0.69 -4.97 -17.22
CA GLY A 42 -0.89 -5.62 -18.53
C GLY A 42 0.38 -5.92 -19.32
N PHE A 43 1.57 -5.59 -18.81
CA PHE A 43 2.83 -5.96 -19.47
C PHE A 43 3.05 -7.47 -19.38
N SER A 44 3.17 -8.12 -20.54
CA SER A 44 3.62 -9.51 -20.66
C SER A 44 4.96 -9.53 -21.37
N PRO A 45 6.04 -10.03 -20.74
CA PRO A 45 7.33 -10.18 -21.41
C PRO A 45 7.28 -11.20 -22.56
N MET A 46 6.20 -11.97 -22.65
CA MET A 46 5.96 -13.01 -23.65
C MET A 46 5.01 -12.57 -24.77
N GLU A 47 4.48 -11.34 -24.74
CA GLU A 47 3.48 -10.86 -25.69
C GLU A 47 3.94 -11.02 -27.16
N GLU A 48 5.18 -10.63 -27.46
CA GLU A 48 5.76 -10.72 -28.80
C GLU A 48 5.96 -12.14 -29.32
N VAL A 49 6.10 -13.11 -28.41
CA VAL A 49 6.30 -14.52 -28.75
C VAL A 49 4.95 -15.19 -28.90
N LEU A 50 4.05 -15.01 -27.92
CA LEU A 50 2.75 -15.65 -27.86
C LEU A 50 1.77 -15.09 -28.89
N SER A 51 1.89 -13.81 -29.28
CA SER A 51 1.06 -13.22 -30.35
C SER A 51 1.18 -13.94 -31.70
N GLY A 52 2.26 -14.70 -31.93
CA GLY A 52 2.42 -15.54 -33.12
C GLY A 52 1.80 -16.94 -33.02
N TRP A 53 1.33 -17.35 -31.84
CA TRP A 53 0.75 -18.67 -31.58
C TRP A 53 -0.76 -18.66 -31.83
N SER A 54 -1.32 -19.79 -32.27
CA SER A 54 -2.77 -19.98 -32.32
C SER A 54 -3.38 -20.17 -30.93
N ASP A 55 -4.69 -20.02 -30.82
CA ASP A 55 -5.40 -20.24 -29.55
C ASP A 55 -5.27 -21.70 -29.12
N GLU A 56 -5.31 -22.65 -30.05
CA GLU A 56 -5.10 -24.07 -29.78
C GLU A 56 -3.69 -24.37 -29.25
N GLU A 57 -2.66 -23.70 -29.78
CA GLU A 57 -1.28 -23.86 -29.31
C GLU A 57 -1.12 -23.34 -27.87
N ILE A 58 -1.74 -22.20 -27.56
CA ILE A 58 -1.72 -21.63 -26.20
C ILE A 58 -2.48 -22.52 -25.22
N ILE A 59 -3.68 -22.97 -25.58
CA ILE A 59 -4.51 -23.84 -24.74
C ILE A 59 -3.78 -25.16 -24.48
N ALA A 60 -3.24 -25.81 -25.52
CA ALA A 60 -2.52 -27.06 -25.36
C ALA A 60 -1.26 -26.90 -24.48
N ALA A 61 -0.52 -25.80 -24.64
CA ALA A 61 0.64 -25.51 -23.80
C ALA A 61 0.25 -25.24 -22.34
N LEU A 62 -0.86 -24.54 -22.10
CA LEU A 62 -1.38 -24.28 -20.77
C LEU A 62 -1.85 -25.57 -20.09
N GLU A 63 -2.59 -26.41 -20.80
CA GLU A 63 -3.03 -27.72 -20.31
C GLU A 63 -1.87 -28.63 -19.95
N GLU A 64 -0.78 -28.57 -20.71
CA GLU A 64 0.44 -29.31 -20.38
C GLU A 64 1.19 -28.69 -19.20
N SER A 65 1.27 -27.36 -19.11
CA SER A 65 2.00 -26.69 -18.03
C SER A 65 1.34 -26.91 -16.67
N ILE A 66 0.01 -27.01 -16.60
CA ILE A 66 -0.69 -27.26 -15.33
C ILE A 66 -0.49 -28.69 -14.77
N LYS A 67 0.06 -29.62 -15.55
CA LYS A 67 0.36 -30.99 -15.07
C LYS A 67 1.65 -31.08 -14.26
N ASP A 68 2.52 -30.07 -14.35
CA ASP A 68 3.82 -30.04 -13.69
C ASP A 68 3.86 -28.93 -12.61
N PRO A 69 3.73 -29.29 -11.32
CA PRO A 69 3.73 -28.32 -10.22
C PRO A 69 4.96 -27.40 -10.16
N ALA A 70 6.10 -27.81 -10.74
CA ALA A 70 7.29 -26.98 -10.81
C ALA A 70 7.06 -25.71 -11.67
N ARG A 71 6.06 -25.73 -12.56
CA ARG A 71 5.73 -24.64 -13.49
C ARG A 71 4.62 -23.70 -12.98
N HIS A 72 4.20 -23.84 -11.71
CA HIS A 72 3.06 -23.10 -11.10
C HIS A 72 3.52 -21.99 -10.14
N GLY A 73 4.80 -21.62 -10.15
CA GLY A 73 5.44 -20.72 -9.17
C GLY A 73 4.93 -19.27 -9.13
N VAL A 74 5.63 -18.39 -8.42
CA VAL A 74 5.34 -16.94 -8.35
C VAL A 74 6.02 -16.23 -9.53
N PRO A 75 5.49 -15.12 -10.10
CA PRO A 75 6.20 -14.34 -11.10
C PRO A 75 7.62 -13.97 -10.64
N GLY A 76 8.64 -14.42 -11.37
CA GLY A 76 10.05 -14.14 -11.07
C GLY A 76 10.88 -15.31 -10.52
N ASP A 77 10.23 -16.38 -10.06
CA ASP A 77 10.90 -17.67 -9.82
C ASP A 77 10.83 -18.54 -11.08
N GLU A 78 11.83 -19.40 -11.24
CA GLU A 78 12.07 -20.20 -12.44
C GLU A 78 10.80 -20.94 -12.94
N GLU A 79 10.60 -21.02 -14.26
CA GLU A 79 9.63 -21.93 -14.93
C GLU A 79 8.13 -21.55 -14.95
N ASN A 80 7.72 -20.35 -14.53
CA ASN A 80 6.30 -19.98 -14.52
C ASN A 80 5.76 -19.45 -15.86
N VAL A 81 5.74 -20.32 -16.88
CA VAL A 81 5.11 -20.03 -18.18
C VAL A 81 3.58 -20.04 -18.11
N THR A 82 3.02 -20.74 -17.12
CA THR A 82 1.58 -20.97 -16.94
C THR A 82 0.79 -19.67 -16.81
N LEU A 83 1.28 -18.71 -16.01
CA LEU A 83 0.59 -17.43 -15.83
C LEU A 83 0.58 -16.62 -17.13
N PHE A 84 1.68 -16.58 -17.88
CA PHE A 84 1.75 -15.82 -19.13
C PHE A 84 0.84 -16.42 -20.23
N LEU A 85 0.78 -17.74 -20.33
CA LEU A 85 -0.12 -18.43 -21.26
C LEU A 85 -1.60 -18.14 -20.93
N LEU A 86 -1.97 -18.19 -19.65
CA LEU A 86 -3.33 -17.87 -19.22
C LEU A 86 -3.67 -16.39 -19.47
N GLN A 87 -2.76 -15.46 -19.16
CA GLN A 87 -2.96 -14.03 -19.42
C GLN A 87 -3.18 -13.74 -20.92
N GLU A 88 -2.37 -14.36 -21.78
CA GLU A 88 -2.53 -14.20 -23.23
C GLU A 88 -3.85 -14.81 -23.72
N TRP A 89 -4.23 -15.99 -23.25
CA TRP A 89 -5.52 -16.58 -23.63
C TRP A 89 -6.68 -15.70 -23.18
N MET A 90 -6.66 -15.17 -21.95
CA MET A 90 -7.68 -14.27 -21.43
C MET A 90 -7.82 -12.98 -22.25
N LYS A 91 -6.71 -12.45 -22.77
CA LYS A 91 -6.71 -11.27 -23.66
C LYS A 91 -7.46 -11.54 -24.97
N ARG A 92 -7.45 -12.79 -25.45
CA ARG A 92 -8.09 -13.20 -26.71
C ARG A 92 -9.53 -13.67 -26.53
N ASP A 93 -9.77 -14.48 -25.51
CA ASP A 93 -11.07 -15.07 -25.20
C ASP A 93 -11.24 -15.21 -23.68
N LEU A 94 -11.71 -14.13 -23.05
CA LEU A 94 -11.97 -14.08 -21.61
C LEU A 94 -13.05 -15.11 -21.18
N ASP A 95 -14.07 -15.32 -22.00
CA ASP A 95 -15.22 -16.13 -21.60
C ASP A 95 -14.86 -17.63 -21.60
N SER A 96 -14.11 -18.10 -22.59
CA SER A 96 -13.66 -19.48 -22.64
C SER A 96 -12.59 -19.78 -21.58
N SER A 97 -11.64 -18.87 -21.39
CA SER A 97 -10.57 -19.03 -20.39
C SER A 97 -11.12 -19.04 -18.95
N THR A 98 -12.07 -18.17 -18.63
CA THR A 98 -12.73 -18.16 -17.30
C THR A 98 -13.60 -19.40 -17.07
N ARG A 99 -14.28 -19.91 -18.12
CA ARG A 99 -15.02 -21.18 -18.06
C ARG A 99 -14.10 -22.36 -17.83
N TRP A 100 -12.96 -22.41 -18.53
CA TRP A 100 -11.94 -23.44 -18.34
C TRP A 100 -11.40 -23.42 -16.91
N LEU A 101 -10.99 -22.25 -16.41
CA LEU A 101 -10.45 -22.09 -15.06
C LEU A 101 -11.45 -22.55 -13.99
N THR A 102 -12.70 -22.10 -14.10
CA THR A 102 -13.76 -22.47 -13.14
C THR A 102 -14.10 -23.96 -13.19
N GLY A 103 -13.88 -24.61 -14.34
CA GLY A 103 -14.07 -26.04 -14.54
C GLY A 103 -12.95 -26.95 -14.00
N LEU A 104 -11.81 -26.41 -13.55
CA LEU A 104 -10.75 -27.22 -12.94
C LEU A 104 -11.22 -27.89 -11.64
N ASP A 105 -10.75 -29.09 -11.32
CA ASP A 105 -11.13 -29.77 -10.07
C ASP A 105 -10.34 -29.25 -8.86
N SER A 106 -9.10 -28.81 -9.07
CA SER A 106 -8.19 -28.40 -7.99
C SER A 106 -8.41 -26.95 -7.56
N THR A 107 -8.96 -26.76 -6.35
CA THR A 107 -9.07 -25.43 -5.71
C THR A 107 -7.71 -24.75 -5.52
N MET A 108 -6.67 -25.54 -5.20
CA MET A 108 -5.31 -25.01 -5.03
C MET A 108 -4.77 -24.42 -6.34
N LEU A 109 -4.94 -25.14 -7.45
CA LEU A 109 -4.50 -24.66 -8.78
C LEU A 109 -5.29 -23.41 -9.19
N LYS A 110 -6.61 -23.39 -8.96
CA LYS A 110 -7.42 -22.18 -9.19
C LYS A 110 -6.87 -20.99 -8.41
N GLY A 111 -6.53 -21.18 -7.14
CA GLY A 111 -5.92 -20.15 -6.30
C GLY A 111 -4.58 -19.62 -6.83
N GLN A 112 -3.72 -20.51 -7.32
CA GLN A 112 -2.44 -20.14 -7.93
C GLN A 112 -2.61 -19.31 -9.21
N LEU A 113 -3.64 -19.64 -10.02
CA LEU A 113 -3.93 -18.94 -11.28
C LEU A 113 -4.76 -17.67 -11.09
N ALA A 114 -5.39 -17.48 -9.93
CA ALA A 114 -6.29 -16.37 -9.63
C ALA A 114 -5.62 -14.99 -9.82
N PHE A 115 -4.33 -14.88 -9.50
CA PHE A 115 -3.58 -13.65 -9.70
C PHE A 115 -3.46 -13.27 -11.18
N ALA A 116 -3.12 -14.22 -12.06
CA ALA A 116 -3.07 -13.97 -13.50
C ALA A 116 -4.41 -13.49 -14.04
N VAL A 117 -5.49 -14.10 -13.55
CA VAL A 117 -6.87 -13.76 -13.92
C VAL A 117 -7.22 -12.34 -13.50
N ALA A 118 -6.94 -11.98 -12.25
CA ALA A 118 -7.22 -10.64 -11.76
C ALA A 118 -6.40 -9.56 -12.50
N GLN A 119 -5.16 -9.88 -12.88
CA GLN A 119 -4.29 -8.96 -13.61
C GLN A 119 -4.72 -8.76 -15.06
N ALA A 120 -4.98 -9.85 -15.80
CA ALA A 120 -5.34 -9.81 -17.22
C ALA A 120 -6.80 -9.44 -17.50
N TRP A 121 -7.63 -9.29 -16.46
CA TRP A 121 -9.03 -8.92 -16.65
C TRP A 121 -9.16 -7.57 -17.37
N PRO A 122 -9.95 -7.46 -18.46
CA PRO A 122 -10.08 -6.23 -19.22
C PRO A 122 -10.75 -5.10 -18.40
N PRO A 123 -10.19 -3.87 -18.38
CA PRO A 123 -10.78 -2.73 -17.68
C PRO A 123 -12.21 -2.40 -18.12
N GLU A 124 -12.53 -2.55 -19.40
CA GLU A 124 -13.86 -2.29 -19.96
C GLU A 124 -14.92 -3.31 -19.48
N ARG A 125 -14.49 -4.43 -18.89
CA ARG A 125 -15.37 -5.42 -18.23
C ARG A 125 -15.15 -5.47 -16.71
N ALA A 126 -14.76 -4.35 -16.10
CA ALA A 126 -14.43 -4.29 -14.67
C ALA A 126 -15.59 -4.73 -13.75
N ALA A 127 -16.84 -4.34 -14.07
CA ALA A 127 -18.02 -4.76 -13.32
C ALA A 127 -18.21 -6.29 -13.36
N GLU A 128 -17.99 -6.91 -14.53
CA GLU A 128 -18.04 -8.36 -14.67
C GLU A 128 -16.91 -9.05 -13.90
N GLY A 129 -15.73 -8.43 -13.85
CA GLY A 129 -14.59 -8.91 -13.06
C GLY A 129 -14.85 -8.92 -11.58
N LEU A 130 -15.45 -7.84 -11.05
CA LEU A 130 -15.88 -7.81 -9.65
C LEU A 130 -16.95 -8.87 -9.38
N ALA A 131 -17.96 -9.00 -10.24
CA ALA A 131 -18.99 -10.05 -10.10
C ALA A 131 -18.37 -11.46 -10.14
N PHE A 132 -17.37 -11.68 -11.00
CA PHE A 132 -16.64 -12.94 -11.07
C PHE A 132 -15.85 -13.22 -9.78
N ARG A 133 -15.19 -12.21 -9.19
CA ARG A 133 -14.54 -12.31 -7.87
C ARG A 133 -15.55 -12.72 -6.80
N LEU A 134 -16.68 -12.02 -6.74
CA LEU A 134 -17.72 -12.25 -5.74
C LEU A 134 -18.35 -13.65 -5.83
N LYS A 135 -18.46 -14.19 -7.05
CA LYS A 135 -18.96 -15.55 -7.28
C LYS A 135 -17.94 -16.65 -6.92
N ASN A 136 -16.64 -16.34 -6.97
CA ASN A 136 -15.56 -17.30 -6.82
C ASN A 136 -14.61 -16.92 -5.67
N GLN A 137 -15.14 -16.48 -4.52
CA GLN A 137 -14.33 -15.93 -3.43
C GLN A 137 -13.20 -16.86 -2.96
N GLU A 138 -13.47 -18.16 -2.84
CA GLU A 138 -12.49 -19.19 -2.44
C GLU A 138 -11.29 -19.27 -3.37
N MET A 139 -11.44 -18.89 -4.65
CA MET A 139 -10.36 -18.86 -5.61
C MET A 139 -9.41 -17.68 -5.35
N PHE A 140 -9.91 -16.57 -4.80
CA PHE A 140 -9.12 -15.36 -4.59
C PHE A 140 -8.59 -15.21 -3.15
N SER A 141 -9.13 -15.99 -2.20
CA SER A 141 -8.69 -16.00 -0.81
C SER A 141 -7.47 -16.91 -0.61
N SER A 142 -6.28 -16.33 -0.51
CA SER A 142 -5.09 -17.00 0.01
C SER A 142 -4.76 -16.49 1.40
N PHE A 143 -4.21 -17.37 2.26
CA PHE A 143 -3.83 -17.04 3.64
C PHE A 143 -2.84 -15.87 3.73
N LEU A 144 -2.05 -15.63 2.67
CA LEU A 144 -0.99 -14.61 2.67
C LEU A 144 -1.28 -13.40 1.77
N VAL A 145 -2.10 -13.56 0.72
CA VAL A 145 -2.29 -12.52 -0.32
C VAL A 145 -3.72 -12.57 -0.86
N ASP A 146 -4.39 -11.42 -0.91
CA ASP A 146 -5.65 -11.27 -1.66
C ASP A 146 -5.35 -11.14 -3.16
N HIS A 147 -5.52 -12.24 -3.90
CA HIS A 147 -5.31 -12.23 -5.35
C HIS A 147 -6.43 -11.51 -6.11
N GLY A 148 -7.56 -11.21 -5.46
CA GLY A 148 -8.69 -10.50 -6.06
C GLY A 148 -8.57 -8.98 -6.03
N ALA A 149 -7.60 -8.42 -5.31
CA ALA A 149 -7.41 -6.97 -5.19
C ALA A 149 -7.35 -6.23 -6.54
N PRO A 150 -6.68 -6.73 -7.60
CA PRO A 150 -6.67 -6.07 -8.91
C PRO A 150 -8.04 -5.96 -9.59
N LEU A 151 -8.97 -6.90 -9.36
CA LEU A 151 -10.33 -6.82 -9.91
C LEU A 151 -11.15 -5.72 -9.24
N LEU A 152 -10.99 -5.59 -7.93
CA LEU A 152 -11.64 -4.52 -7.17
C LEU A 152 -11.05 -3.14 -7.53
N ALA A 153 -9.73 -3.06 -7.75
CA ALA A 153 -9.08 -1.84 -8.22
C ALA A 153 -9.63 -1.40 -9.59
N LYS A 154 -9.72 -2.32 -10.58
CA LYS A 154 -10.32 -2.02 -11.89
C LYS A 154 -11.78 -1.58 -11.78
N ALA A 155 -12.57 -2.20 -10.91
CA ALA A 155 -13.96 -1.80 -10.66
C ALA A 155 -14.05 -0.41 -10.05
N MET A 156 -13.14 -0.07 -9.14
CA MET A 156 -13.01 1.28 -8.59
C MET A 156 -12.62 2.28 -9.69
N ASP A 157 -11.64 1.96 -10.53
CA ASP A 157 -11.21 2.81 -11.65
C ASP A 157 -12.36 3.12 -12.62
N SER A 158 -13.12 2.09 -13.00
CA SER A 158 -14.33 2.28 -13.82
C SER A 158 -15.36 3.16 -13.10
N ALA A 159 -15.63 2.89 -11.83
CA ALA A 159 -16.60 3.64 -11.06
C ALA A 159 -16.22 5.12 -10.86
N MET A 160 -14.92 5.43 -10.74
CA MET A 160 -14.43 6.81 -10.67
C MET A 160 -14.72 7.60 -11.94
N ALA A 161 -14.68 6.95 -13.11
CA ALA A 161 -15.05 7.57 -14.38
C ALA A 161 -16.57 7.86 -14.46
N ASP A 162 -17.40 7.01 -13.84
CA ASP A 162 -18.86 7.14 -13.82
C ASP A 162 -19.36 8.11 -12.73
N GLY A 163 -18.57 8.35 -11.68
CA GLY A 163 -18.78 9.37 -10.67
C GLY A 163 -19.11 8.85 -9.26
N PRO A 164 -19.45 9.77 -8.33
CA PRO A 164 -19.55 9.47 -6.90
C PRO A 164 -20.52 8.36 -6.50
N ALA A 165 -21.66 8.25 -7.18
CA ALA A 165 -22.67 7.22 -6.90
C ALA A 165 -22.17 5.82 -7.27
N ALA A 166 -21.43 5.69 -8.36
CA ALA A 166 -20.84 4.42 -8.77
C ALA A 166 -19.73 3.99 -7.80
N VAL A 167 -18.88 4.93 -7.37
CA VAL A 167 -17.85 4.66 -6.35
C VAL A 167 -18.47 4.16 -5.05
N ASN A 168 -19.52 4.83 -4.55
CA ASN A 168 -20.27 4.37 -3.38
C ASN A 168 -20.81 2.96 -3.55
N SER A 169 -21.36 2.64 -4.73
CA SER A 169 -21.90 1.29 -5.01
C SER A 169 -20.81 0.22 -4.95
N VAL A 170 -19.60 0.52 -5.45
CA VAL A 170 -18.45 -0.40 -5.33
C VAL A 170 -17.98 -0.53 -3.88
N MET A 171 -17.91 0.56 -3.11
CA MET A 171 -17.55 0.54 -1.69
C MET A 171 -18.55 -0.28 -0.86
N GLN A 172 -19.85 -0.09 -1.13
CA GLN A 172 -20.93 -0.86 -0.50
C GLN A 172 -20.76 -2.36 -0.78
N LEU A 173 -20.58 -2.74 -2.05
CA LEU A 173 -20.35 -4.14 -2.43
C LEU A 173 -19.10 -4.71 -1.77
N ALA A 174 -18.01 -3.94 -1.71
CA ALA A 174 -16.79 -4.37 -1.03
C ALA A 174 -17.06 -4.68 0.44
N ARG A 175 -17.72 -3.76 1.16
CA ARG A 175 -18.10 -3.93 2.58
C ARG A 175 -19.02 -5.13 2.81
N GLU A 176 -20.06 -5.29 1.99
CA GLU A 176 -21.03 -6.38 2.12
C GLU A 176 -20.38 -7.77 1.94
N HIS A 177 -19.25 -7.83 1.25
CA HIS A 177 -18.50 -9.05 0.97
C HIS A 177 -17.15 -9.15 1.69
N GLY A 178 -16.85 -8.24 2.62
CA GLY A 178 -15.59 -8.25 3.40
C GLY A 178 -14.33 -8.01 2.56
N LEU A 179 -14.44 -7.23 1.47
CA LEU A 179 -13.35 -6.91 0.53
C LEU A 179 -12.74 -5.52 0.79
N ASP A 180 -12.95 -4.97 1.98
CA ASP A 180 -12.74 -3.58 2.33
C ASP A 180 -11.26 -3.18 2.52
N ASP A 181 -10.33 -4.11 2.23
CA ASP A 181 -8.88 -3.89 2.30
C ASP A 181 -8.34 -3.29 0.99
N PHE A 182 -8.70 -2.04 0.71
CA PHE A 182 -8.08 -1.27 -0.35
C PHE A 182 -6.65 -0.89 0.06
N LYS A 183 -5.64 -1.49 -0.58
CA LYS A 183 -4.22 -1.14 -0.34
C LYS A 183 -3.62 -0.22 -1.41
N VAL A 184 -4.28 -0.10 -2.56
CA VAL A 184 -3.83 0.74 -3.67
C VAL A 184 -4.51 2.10 -3.57
N LEU A 185 -3.75 3.17 -3.78
CA LEU A 185 -4.31 4.51 -3.89
C LEU A 185 -4.96 4.70 -5.25
N PRO A 186 -6.30 4.84 -5.33
CA PRO A 186 -6.94 5.21 -6.57
C PRO A 186 -6.52 6.61 -7.02
N GLU A 187 -6.36 6.79 -8.32
CA GLU A 187 -6.15 8.10 -8.94
C GLU A 187 -7.47 8.66 -9.45
N PHE A 188 -8.16 9.40 -8.58
CA PHE A 188 -9.41 10.06 -8.95
C PHE A 188 -9.18 11.16 -10.00
N PRO A 189 -10.09 11.34 -10.97
CA PRO A 189 -9.97 12.39 -11.97
C PRO A 189 -9.97 13.78 -11.32
N PRO A 190 -9.31 14.79 -11.91
CA PRO A 190 -9.34 16.15 -11.39
C PRO A 190 -10.76 16.69 -11.27
N GLY A 191 -11.10 17.26 -10.11
CA GLY A 191 -12.43 17.83 -9.86
C GLY A 191 -13.51 16.79 -9.56
N PHE A 192 -13.12 15.57 -9.18
CA PHE A 192 -14.05 14.56 -8.70
C PHE A 192 -14.83 15.07 -7.48
N ASP A 193 -16.15 14.85 -7.46
CA ASP A 193 -17.03 15.35 -6.40
C ASP A 193 -17.00 14.43 -5.16
N PHE A 194 -15.95 14.59 -4.35
CA PHE A 194 -15.78 13.86 -3.10
C PHE A 194 -16.85 14.18 -2.05
N GLN A 195 -17.48 15.37 -2.11
CA GLN A 195 -18.55 15.73 -1.19
C GLN A 195 -19.80 14.90 -1.49
N ALA A 196 -20.17 14.75 -2.76
CA ALA A 196 -21.24 13.84 -3.16
C ALA A 196 -20.91 12.38 -2.83
N LEU A 197 -19.64 11.97 -2.94
CA LEU A 197 -19.20 10.64 -2.53
C LEU A 197 -19.44 10.44 -1.03
N ALA A 198 -18.95 11.37 -0.22
CA ALA A 198 -19.08 11.34 1.23
C ALA A 198 -20.54 11.33 1.70
N ALA A 199 -21.42 12.07 1.01
CA ALA A 199 -22.86 12.09 1.28
C ALA A 199 -23.56 10.75 1.01
N GLY A 200 -22.96 9.84 0.24
CA GLY A 200 -23.54 8.51 -0.02
C GLY A 200 -23.35 7.49 1.10
N GLY A 201 -22.61 7.83 2.16
CA GLY A 201 -22.61 7.11 3.44
C GLY A 201 -21.54 6.02 3.62
N GLU A 202 -21.03 5.42 2.55
CA GLU A 202 -20.05 4.31 2.67
C GLU A 202 -18.65 4.80 3.09
N LEU A 203 -18.29 6.05 2.78
CA LEU A 203 -16.97 6.60 3.10
C LEU A 203 -16.69 6.61 4.60
N LYS A 204 -17.69 6.90 5.43
CA LYS A 204 -17.53 6.96 6.89
C LYS A 204 -17.13 5.60 7.46
N ALA A 205 -17.89 4.56 7.13
CA ALA A 205 -17.61 3.21 7.59
C ALA A 205 -16.22 2.73 7.13
N ALA A 206 -15.84 3.07 5.90
CA ALA A 206 -14.53 2.71 5.35
C ALA A 206 -13.37 3.42 6.07
N VAL A 207 -13.53 4.69 6.46
CA VAL A 207 -12.54 5.46 7.22
C VAL A 207 -12.48 5.02 8.68
N GLU A 208 -13.62 4.70 9.30
CA GLU A 208 -13.66 4.19 10.68
C GLU A 208 -12.92 2.86 10.84
N LYS A 209 -12.99 2.00 9.81
CA LYS A 209 -12.26 0.73 9.74
C LYS A 209 -10.76 0.94 9.50
N ASP A 210 -10.39 1.86 8.62
CA ASP A 210 -9.01 2.14 8.24
C ASP A 210 -8.78 3.65 8.12
N SER A 211 -8.08 4.25 9.07
CA SER A 211 -7.73 5.68 9.03
C SER A 211 -6.82 6.03 7.84
N GLY A 212 -6.13 5.03 7.27
CA GLY A 212 -5.35 5.12 6.05
C GLY A 212 -6.15 4.88 4.76
N ASN A 213 -7.49 4.92 4.83
CA ASN A 213 -8.35 4.56 3.72
C ASN A 213 -7.92 5.28 2.42
N PRO A 214 -7.71 4.55 1.31
CA PRO A 214 -7.19 5.17 0.10
C PRO A 214 -8.07 6.25 -0.52
N VAL A 215 -9.39 6.20 -0.34
CA VAL A 215 -10.32 7.19 -0.88
C VAL A 215 -10.15 8.54 -0.19
N ILE A 216 -10.09 8.57 1.15
CA ILE A 216 -9.88 9.83 1.88
C ILE A 216 -8.50 10.42 1.59
N LEU A 217 -7.49 9.56 1.42
CA LEU A 217 -6.15 9.99 1.04
C LEU A 217 -6.10 10.52 -0.41
N ALA A 218 -6.93 10.01 -1.32
CA ALA A 218 -7.06 10.57 -2.65
C ALA A 218 -7.76 11.93 -2.63
N TRP A 219 -8.82 12.07 -1.82
CA TRP A 219 -9.46 13.35 -1.61
C TRP A 219 -8.45 14.37 -1.07
N ALA A 220 -7.66 14.00 -0.07
CA ALA A 220 -6.65 14.89 0.50
C ALA A 220 -5.57 15.34 -0.50
N LYS A 221 -5.34 14.60 -1.60
CA LYS A 221 -4.46 15.04 -2.70
C LYS A 221 -5.07 16.16 -3.55
N GLN A 222 -6.41 16.22 -3.67
CA GLN A 222 -7.10 17.24 -4.47
C GLN A 222 -7.57 18.43 -3.62
N ASP A 223 -8.10 18.17 -2.43
CA ASP A 223 -8.59 19.17 -1.48
C ASP A 223 -8.35 18.68 -0.04
N ARG A 224 -7.16 19.03 0.48
CA ARG A 224 -6.66 18.57 1.78
C ARG A 224 -7.50 19.07 2.94
N ASP A 225 -7.90 20.34 2.93
CA ASP A 225 -8.67 20.93 4.03
C ASP A 225 -10.08 20.33 4.09
N ALA A 226 -10.74 20.14 2.94
CA ALA A 226 -12.07 19.52 2.93
C ALA A 226 -12.04 18.06 3.41
N ALA A 227 -11.06 17.26 2.98
CA ALA A 227 -10.89 15.88 3.42
C ALA A 227 -10.64 15.80 4.94
N TYR A 228 -9.77 16.67 5.45
CA TYR A 228 -9.46 16.74 6.88
C TYR A 228 -10.68 17.11 7.71
N GLN A 229 -11.36 18.21 7.35
CA GLN A 229 -12.54 18.69 8.08
C GLN A 229 -13.65 17.64 8.07
N TRP A 230 -13.92 17.05 6.90
CA TRP A 230 -14.92 15.99 6.80
C TRP A 230 -14.58 14.80 7.71
N THR A 231 -13.32 14.37 7.73
CA THR A 231 -12.89 13.24 8.58
C THR A 231 -13.06 13.56 10.05
N LEU A 232 -12.61 14.75 10.47
CA LEU A 232 -12.70 15.20 11.85
C LEU A 232 -14.17 15.27 12.33
N GLU A 233 -15.07 15.77 11.48
CA GLU A 233 -16.50 15.92 11.79
C GLU A 233 -17.26 14.58 11.79
N ASN A 234 -16.87 13.62 10.93
CA ASN A 234 -17.67 12.42 10.68
C ASN A 234 -17.12 11.14 11.30
N ALA A 235 -15.79 11.01 11.39
CA ALA A 235 -15.10 9.82 11.92
C ALA A 235 -14.38 10.09 13.24
N GLY A 236 -13.93 11.32 13.47
CA GLY A 236 -13.25 11.73 14.71
C GLY A 236 -11.77 12.04 14.52
N ALA A 237 -11.13 12.55 15.57
CA ALA A 237 -9.73 12.96 15.51
C ALA A 237 -8.76 11.77 15.51
N GLY A 238 -9.23 10.58 15.92
CA GLY A 238 -8.46 9.35 15.78
C GLY A 238 -8.21 8.99 14.32
N HIS A 239 -9.07 9.41 13.39
CA HIS A 239 -9.01 8.96 11.99
C HIS A 239 -8.28 9.93 11.06
N VAL A 240 -7.85 11.10 11.54
CA VAL A 240 -7.06 12.05 10.74
C VAL A 240 -5.56 11.76 10.76
N HIS A 241 -5.10 10.78 11.55
CA HIS A 241 -3.67 10.43 11.69
C HIS A 241 -2.95 10.23 10.34
N ALA A 242 -3.50 9.41 9.44
CA ALA A 242 -2.87 9.14 8.16
C ALA A 242 -2.88 10.34 7.20
N GLN A 243 -3.78 11.31 7.39
CA GLN A 243 -3.80 12.55 6.60
C GLN A 243 -2.77 13.55 7.11
N LEU A 244 -2.58 13.63 8.42
CA LEU A 244 -1.64 14.56 9.06
C LEU A 244 -0.20 14.04 9.01
N LEU A 245 0.02 12.74 9.23
CA LEU A 245 1.34 12.15 9.44
C LEU A 245 1.65 10.96 8.51
N GLY A 246 0.73 10.59 7.63
CA GLY A 246 0.91 9.44 6.75
C GLY A 246 2.07 9.63 5.77
N ARG A 247 2.88 8.58 5.60
CA ARG A 247 3.87 8.51 4.51
C ARG A 247 3.25 7.79 3.34
N LYS A 248 2.95 8.52 2.28
CA LYS A 248 2.62 7.92 0.99
C LYS A 248 3.77 8.23 0.05
N ASP A 249 4.46 7.18 -0.38
CA ASP A 249 5.67 7.22 -1.23
C ASP A 249 7.01 7.38 -0.47
N GLY A 250 7.04 7.06 0.83
CA GLY A 250 8.26 7.11 1.64
C GLY A 250 8.75 8.52 1.97
N LYS A 251 7.96 9.54 1.60
CA LYS A 251 8.12 10.94 2.00
C LYS A 251 6.96 11.29 2.93
N LEU A 252 7.23 12.12 3.95
CA LEU A 252 6.15 12.80 4.67
C LEU A 252 5.26 13.50 3.64
N SER A 253 3.95 13.33 3.73
CA SER A 253 2.99 13.95 2.84
C SER A 253 3.07 15.49 2.94
N GLY A 254 3.95 16.08 2.14
CA GLY A 254 3.85 17.43 1.58
C GLY A 254 4.04 18.64 2.50
N ASP A 255 3.69 18.62 3.79
CA ASP A 255 3.59 19.87 4.56
C ASP A 255 3.42 19.64 6.08
N ILE A 256 4.54 19.48 6.78
CA ILE A 256 4.53 19.33 8.26
C ILE A 256 3.95 20.58 8.93
N ASP A 257 4.13 21.76 8.34
CA ASP A 257 3.63 23.02 8.88
C ASP A 257 2.10 23.04 8.90
N TRP A 258 1.45 22.63 7.81
CA TRP A 258 -0.01 22.49 7.82
C TRP A 258 -0.50 21.45 8.83
N ALA A 259 0.16 20.29 8.91
CA ALA A 259 -0.27 19.26 9.85
C ALA A 259 -0.17 19.75 11.30
N ALA A 260 0.89 20.51 11.62
CA ALA A 260 1.08 21.15 12.91
C ALA A 260 0.01 22.21 13.19
N GLU A 261 -0.33 23.05 12.21
CA GLU A 261 -1.41 24.04 12.33
C GLU A 261 -2.76 23.39 12.65
N ARG A 262 -3.11 22.31 11.95
CA ARG A 262 -4.34 21.54 12.21
C ARG A 262 -4.35 20.90 13.59
N TYR A 263 -3.21 20.36 14.06
CA TYR A 263 -3.09 19.79 15.41
C TYR A 263 -3.25 20.85 16.51
N VAL A 264 -2.72 22.07 16.30
CA VAL A 264 -2.89 23.20 17.23
C VAL A 264 -4.36 23.62 17.35
N GLU A 265 -5.12 23.57 16.25
CA GLU A 265 -6.54 23.92 16.22
C GLU A 265 -7.45 22.90 16.92
N MET A 266 -6.99 21.66 17.13
CA MET A 266 -7.78 20.63 17.81
C MET A 266 -8.06 21.02 19.26
N GLY A 267 -9.24 20.65 19.78
CA GLY A 267 -9.51 20.66 21.21
C GLY A 267 -8.68 19.61 21.96
N VAL A 268 -8.56 19.74 23.29
CA VAL A 268 -7.81 18.79 24.14
C VAL A 268 -8.26 17.33 23.90
N GLY A 269 -9.58 17.07 23.93
CA GLY A 269 -10.10 15.72 23.71
C GLY A 269 -9.85 15.17 22.29
N GLN A 270 -9.81 16.04 21.27
CA GLN A 270 -9.47 15.65 19.90
C GLN A 270 -7.97 15.29 19.80
N ARG A 271 -7.09 16.05 20.43
CA ARG A 271 -5.66 15.73 20.48
C ARG A 271 -5.40 14.40 21.19
N GLU A 272 -6.08 14.14 22.31
CA GLU A 272 -5.99 12.86 23.01
C GLU A 272 -6.39 11.67 22.12
N GLU A 273 -7.50 11.79 21.40
CA GLU A 273 -7.98 10.78 20.46
C GLU A 273 -6.99 10.55 19.31
N PHE A 274 -6.47 11.63 18.72
CA PHE A 274 -5.45 11.59 17.68
C PHE A 274 -4.16 10.92 18.17
N MET A 275 -3.64 11.31 19.34
CA MET A 275 -2.43 10.73 19.92
C MET A 275 -2.59 9.24 20.15
N LYS A 276 -3.72 8.81 20.72
CA LYS A 276 -4.00 7.39 20.95
C LYS A 276 -4.01 6.60 19.63
N SER A 277 -4.64 7.12 18.59
CA SER A 277 -4.66 6.49 17.26
C SER A 277 -3.28 6.44 16.61
N ALA A 278 -2.47 7.48 16.79
CA ALA A 278 -1.07 7.52 16.36
C ALA A 278 -0.16 6.58 17.18
N GLY A 279 -0.71 5.75 18.08
CA GLY A 279 0.05 4.91 19.00
C GLY A 279 0.91 5.72 19.96
N ASN A 280 0.42 6.88 20.38
CA ASN A 280 1.14 7.90 21.16
C ASN A 280 2.51 8.24 20.55
N PHE A 281 2.62 8.14 19.22
CA PHE A 281 3.85 8.26 18.44
C PHE A 281 4.97 7.27 18.78
N LEU A 282 4.71 6.22 19.56
CA LEU A 282 5.73 5.22 19.94
C LEU A 282 5.97 4.16 18.86
N GLY A 283 5.17 4.18 17.80
CA GLY A 283 5.28 3.31 16.63
C GLY A 283 6.15 3.90 15.51
N PRO A 284 5.74 3.75 14.23
CA PRO A 284 6.39 4.35 13.06
C PRO A 284 6.66 5.86 13.14
N SER A 285 5.76 6.59 13.78
CA SER A 285 5.74 8.05 13.82
C SER A 285 6.74 8.66 14.82
N LEU A 286 7.44 7.86 15.64
CA LEU A 286 8.39 8.38 16.64
C LEU A 286 9.44 9.30 15.99
N LEU A 287 9.94 8.89 14.83
CA LEU A 287 10.98 9.60 14.10
C LEU A 287 10.49 10.92 13.46
N GLU A 288 9.18 11.18 13.52
CA GLU A 288 8.56 12.39 12.96
C GLU A 288 8.37 13.46 14.03
N ILE A 289 8.37 13.10 15.31
CA ILE A 289 8.13 14.02 16.42
C ILE A 289 9.07 15.23 16.41
N PRO A 290 10.40 15.12 16.16
CA PRO A 290 11.26 16.30 16.14
C PRO A 290 10.80 17.32 15.09
N TYR A 291 10.49 16.85 13.88
CA TYR A 291 10.03 17.73 12.79
C TYR A 291 8.63 18.28 13.06
N PHE A 292 7.72 17.44 13.55
CA PHE A 292 6.33 17.81 13.82
C PHE A 292 6.22 18.80 14.98
N SER A 293 6.92 18.55 16.09
CA SER A 293 6.96 19.47 17.23
C SER A 293 7.65 20.79 16.90
N ALA A 294 8.68 20.79 16.06
CA ALA A 294 9.35 22.03 15.62
C ALA A 294 8.43 22.94 14.78
N ALA A 295 7.48 22.38 14.04
CA ALA A 295 6.51 23.14 13.25
C ALA A 295 5.37 23.75 14.10
N ILE A 296 5.18 23.29 15.34
CA ILE A 296 4.15 23.80 16.25
C ILE A 296 4.62 25.12 16.86
N LYS A 297 3.78 26.15 16.68
CA LYS A 297 4.05 27.52 17.16
C LYS A 297 3.67 27.73 18.63
N ASP A 298 2.78 26.89 19.18
CA ASP A 298 2.40 26.93 20.60
C ASP A 298 3.47 26.22 21.46
N PRO A 299 4.20 26.93 22.35
CA PRO A 299 5.26 26.33 23.16
C PRO A 299 4.76 25.21 24.07
N ALA A 300 3.52 25.29 24.58
CA ALA A 300 2.99 24.27 25.49
C ALA A 300 2.71 22.96 24.76
N LEU A 301 2.12 23.03 23.57
CA LEU A 301 1.86 21.85 22.73
C LEU A 301 3.15 21.28 22.14
N GLN A 302 4.13 22.15 21.84
CA GLN A 302 5.46 21.71 21.43
C GLN A 302 6.16 20.93 22.55
N GLU A 303 6.12 21.42 23.80
CA GLU A 303 6.67 20.71 24.96
C GLU A 303 5.92 19.39 25.20
N GLU A 304 4.59 19.37 25.12
CA GLU A 304 3.75 18.17 25.26
C GLU A 304 4.20 17.05 24.30
N LEU A 305 4.32 17.34 23.01
CA LEU A 305 4.74 16.35 22.01
C LEU A 305 6.18 15.89 22.18
N ARG A 306 7.07 16.79 22.57
CA ARG A 306 8.46 16.42 22.87
C ARG A 306 8.53 15.46 24.05
N LEU A 307 7.82 15.75 25.15
CA LEU A 307 7.70 14.86 26.30
C LEU A 307 7.11 13.50 25.90
N GLN A 308 6.12 13.51 25.02
CA GLN A 308 5.55 12.28 24.45
C GLN A 308 6.59 11.50 23.64
N GLY A 309 7.48 12.16 22.90
CA GLY A 309 8.54 11.49 22.16
C GLY A 309 9.69 10.96 23.02
N VAL A 310 9.94 11.55 24.20
CA VAL A 310 10.93 11.03 25.17
C VAL A 310 10.55 9.62 25.65
N GLN A 311 9.26 9.28 25.69
CA GLN A 311 8.77 7.92 25.96
C GLN A 311 9.33 6.87 24.98
N GLY A 312 9.86 7.29 23.83
CA GLY A 312 10.62 6.45 22.90
C GLY A 312 11.81 5.71 23.54
N ILE A 313 12.27 6.12 24.72
CA ILE A 313 13.28 5.43 25.53
C ILE A 313 12.91 3.98 25.86
N PHE A 314 11.60 3.67 25.92
CA PHE A 314 11.07 2.34 26.24
C PHE A 314 10.83 1.45 25.01
N VAL A 315 11.11 1.95 23.80
CA VAL A 315 10.73 1.30 22.54
C VAL A 315 11.94 0.63 21.87
N ASN A 316 11.79 -0.62 21.44
CA ASN A 316 12.81 -1.33 20.66
C ASN A 316 12.77 -0.95 19.17
N ARG A 317 13.25 0.26 18.84
CA ARG A 317 13.25 0.76 17.48
C ARG A 317 14.58 1.41 17.10
N MET A 318 15.07 1.05 15.92
CA MET A 318 16.24 1.70 15.33
C MET A 318 15.98 3.21 15.17
N GLY A 319 16.88 4.02 15.72
CA GLY A 319 16.76 5.48 15.71
C GLY A 319 15.93 6.09 16.86
N ALA A 320 15.32 5.28 17.74
CA ALA A 320 14.57 5.79 18.88
C ALA A 320 15.46 6.60 19.84
N MET A 321 16.57 6.02 20.31
CA MET A 321 17.48 6.71 21.25
C MET A 321 18.05 8.03 20.72
N PRO A 322 18.58 8.11 19.48
CA PRO A 322 18.98 9.41 18.91
C PRO A 322 17.85 10.44 18.83
N THR A 323 16.62 9.98 18.58
CA THR A 323 15.44 10.85 18.56
C THR A 323 15.13 11.37 19.97
N VAL A 324 15.14 10.49 20.98
CA VAL A 324 14.93 10.84 22.40
C VAL A 324 15.98 11.84 22.88
N GLU A 325 17.25 11.64 22.52
CA GLU A 325 18.34 12.58 22.82
C GLU A 325 18.07 13.97 22.25
N THR A 326 17.69 14.03 20.97
CA THR A 326 17.33 15.30 20.29
C THR A 326 16.18 16.01 21.01
N LEU A 327 15.13 15.27 21.39
CA LEU A 327 13.97 15.84 22.07
C LEU A 327 14.32 16.33 23.49
N LEU A 328 15.15 15.59 24.24
CA LEU A 328 15.64 16.02 25.55
C LEU A 328 16.49 17.29 25.41
N ASP A 329 17.31 17.40 24.37
CA ASP A 329 18.10 18.61 24.11
C ASP A 329 17.21 19.85 23.91
N GLU A 330 16.11 19.69 23.17
CA GLU A 330 15.13 20.74 22.88
C GLU A 330 14.23 21.08 24.09
N LEU A 331 14.08 20.18 25.07
CA LEU A 331 13.27 20.38 26.28
C LEU A 331 13.95 21.25 27.35
N GLY A 332 15.17 21.71 27.11
CA GLY A 332 15.81 22.75 27.92
C GLY A 332 17.19 22.36 28.45
N PRO A 333 17.67 23.00 29.53
CA PRO A 333 19.01 22.79 30.06
C PRO A 333 19.17 21.42 30.74
N PRO A 334 20.42 20.96 30.97
CA PRO A 334 20.74 19.66 31.58
C PRO A 334 19.88 19.28 32.80
N GLU A 335 19.63 20.22 33.73
CA GLU A 335 18.85 19.89 34.92
C GLU A 335 17.37 19.63 34.66
N ARG A 336 16.78 20.30 33.66
CA ARG A 336 15.41 20.01 33.22
C ARG A 336 15.33 18.63 32.59
N ARG A 337 16.34 18.22 31.82
CA ARG A 337 16.40 16.89 31.19
C ARG A 337 16.47 15.78 32.24
N LEU A 338 17.28 15.98 33.29
CA LEU A 338 17.37 15.05 34.41
C LEU A 338 16.05 14.96 35.17
N GLU A 339 15.40 16.11 35.46
CA GLU A 339 14.07 16.13 36.09
C GLU A 339 13.02 15.37 35.26
N ILE A 340 13.02 15.53 33.93
CA ILE A 340 12.12 14.78 33.04
C ILE A 340 12.36 13.28 33.19
N LEU A 341 13.61 12.82 33.12
CA LEU A 341 13.93 11.40 33.24
C LEU A 341 13.66 10.83 34.63
N GLU A 342 13.73 11.65 35.69
CA GLU A 342 13.36 11.25 37.05
C GLU A 342 11.87 11.03 37.24
N ASN A 343 11.04 11.77 36.51
CA ASN A 343 9.59 11.80 36.73
C ASN A 343 8.78 11.17 35.60
N ILE A 344 9.43 10.74 34.51
CA ILE A 344 8.73 10.13 33.38
C ILE A 344 8.12 8.80 33.81
N GLU A 345 6.80 8.69 33.67
CA GLU A 345 6.07 7.45 33.90
C GLU A 345 5.91 6.71 32.57
N ARG A 346 6.19 5.41 32.58
CA ARG A 346 6.11 4.57 31.39
C ARG A 346 4.66 4.43 30.95
N GLN A 347 4.38 4.86 29.72
CA GLN A 347 3.08 4.65 29.10
C GLN A 347 2.91 3.22 28.54
N SER A 348 1.66 2.77 28.42
CA SER A 348 1.34 1.53 27.72
C SER A 348 1.78 1.63 26.25
N LEU A 349 2.51 0.62 25.79
CA LEU A 349 2.94 0.56 24.39
C LEU A 349 1.75 0.20 23.48
N PRO A 350 1.71 0.75 22.25
CA PRO A 350 0.73 0.33 21.25
C PRO A 350 0.88 -1.13 20.86
N ASP A 351 -0.19 -1.73 20.36
CA ASP A 351 -0.17 -3.09 19.84
C ASP A 351 0.91 -3.27 18.76
N GLY A 352 1.66 -4.37 18.84
CA GLY A 352 2.75 -4.68 17.91
C GLY A 352 4.07 -3.94 18.17
N VAL A 353 4.10 -2.92 19.04
CA VAL A 353 5.34 -2.26 19.47
C VAL A 353 5.98 -3.07 20.59
N ARG A 354 7.22 -3.52 20.37
CA ARG A 354 7.96 -4.29 21.38
C ARG A 354 8.72 -3.36 22.32
N SER A 355 8.62 -3.65 23.61
CA SER A 355 9.53 -3.09 24.61
C SER A 355 10.97 -3.50 24.29
N ALA A 356 11.91 -2.56 24.42
CA ALA A 356 13.34 -2.90 24.51
C ALA A 356 13.73 -3.02 25.99
N PRO A 357 14.77 -3.83 26.31
CA PRO A 357 15.59 -3.56 27.47
C PRO A 357 16.18 -2.15 27.36
N LEU A 358 16.19 -1.42 28.47
CA LEU A 358 16.78 -0.09 28.54
C LEU A 358 18.27 -0.12 28.14
N ASP A 359 18.72 0.79 27.26
CA ASP A 359 20.15 0.96 26.96
C ASP A 359 20.82 1.79 28.07
N GLU A 360 21.11 1.11 29.19
CA GLU A 360 21.72 1.74 30.37
C GLU A 360 23.05 2.42 30.06
N GLY A 361 23.88 1.78 29.22
CA GLY A 361 25.21 2.28 28.88
C GLY A 361 25.12 3.61 28.13
N ARG A 362 24.20 3.70 27.17
CA ARG A 362 23.95 4.93 26.43
C ARG A 362 23.38 6.03 27.34
N LEU A 363 22.38 5.72 28.15
CA LEU A 363 21.77 6.70 29.06
C LEU A 363 22.73 7.22 30.12
N ARG A 364 23.56 6.36 30.69
CA ARG A 364 24.62 6.77 31.64
C ARG A 364 25.64 7.70 30.98
N THR A 365 25.99 7.43 29.73
CA THR A 365 26.89 8.28 28.94
C THR A 365 26.29 9.67 28.77
N ILE A 366 25.05 9.74 28.28
CA ILE A 366 24.34 11.01 28.03
C ILE A 366 24.17 11.81 29.33
N MET A 367 23.65 11.17 30.40
CA MET A 367 23.46 11.87 31.68
C MET A 367 24.79 12.27 32.32
N GLY A 368 25.88 11.55 32.06
CA GLY A 368 27.23 11.90 32.51
C GLY A 368 27.78 13.17 31.87
N GLU A 369 27.27 13.56 30.70
CA GLU A 369 27.55 14.86 30.08
C GLU A 369 26.79 16.01 30.77
N TRP A 370 25.70 15.69 31.48
CA TRP A 370 24.80 16.65 32.12
C TRP A 370 25.08 16.86 33.60
N THR A 371 25.54 15.81 34.29
CA THR A 371 25.83 15.86 35.73
C THR A 371 26.95 14.90 36.13
N THR A 372 27.65 15.24 37.21
CA THR A 372 28.65 14.35 37.85
C THR A 372 28.04 13.52 38.99
N ASP A 373 26.77 13.73 39.35
CA ASP A 373 26.12 12.98 40.44
C ASP A 373 25.73 11.56 40.01
N GLN A 374 26.65 10.62 40.23
CA GLN A 374 26.43 9.20 39.92
C GLN A 374 25.25 8.58 40.66
N LYS A 375 24.95 9.02 41.88
CA LYS A 375 23.81 8.47 42.65
C LYS A 375 22.49 8.87 42.02
N ARG A 376 22.39 10.07 41.47
CA ARG A 376 21.21 10.52 40.75
C ARG A 376 21.03 9.74 39.45
N ILE A 377 22.11 9.55 38.68
CA ILE A 377 22.12 8.72 37.47
C ILE A 377 21.64 7.30 37.79
N ASP A 378 22.15 6.68 38.85
CA ASP A 378 21.74 5.33 39.29
C ASP A 378 20.24 5.28 39.60
N ARG A 379 19.71 6.25 40.35
CA ARG A 379 18.27 6.32 40.66
C ARG A 379 17.40 6.47 39.41
N ILE A 380 17.81 7.29 38.45
CA ILE A 380 17.08 7.47 37.19
C ILE A 380 17.05 6.15 36.42
N ILE A 381 18.20 5.48 36.28
CA ILE A 381 18.28 4.19 35.59
C ILE A 381 17.39 3.14 36.29
N ASP A 382 17.41 3.08 37.62
CA ASP A 382 16.60 2.13 38.39
C ASP A 382 15.09 2.46 38.30
N HIS A 383 14.73 3.73 38.21
CA HIS A 383 13.36 4.18 37.93
C HIS A 383 12.88 3.73 36.55
N LEU A 384 13.68 3.97 35.51
CA LEU A 384 13.33 3.65 34.11
C LEU A 384 13.28 2.13 33.81
N LYS A 385 13.79 1.28 34.70
CA LYS A 385 13.73 -0.19 34.57
C LYS A 385 12.44 -0.80 35.10
N GLN A 386 11.74 -0.09 35.98
CA GLN A 386 10.47 -0.52 36.55
C GLN A 386 9.37 -0.39 35.49
#